data_AF-A0A8J2VG42-F1
#
_entry.id   AF-A0A8J2VG42-F1
#
_cell.length_a   1.000
_cell.length_b   1.000
_cell.length_c   1.000
_cell.angle_alpha   90.00
_cell.angle_beta   90.00
_cell.angle_gamma   90.00
#
_symmetry.space_group_name_H-M   'P 1'
#
loop_
_entity.id
_entity.type
_entity.pdbx_description
1 polymer ?
#
loop_
_entity_poly.entity_id
_entity_poly.type
_entity_poly.pdbx_seq_one_letter_code
_entity_poly.pdbx_strand_id
1 'polypeptide(L)'
;MMRAYIIPLLISLSIVIVAHKAMEAPKYLMYTLPNLPTPIGKEKVLITSAGQDPDGFIVQRMAQELHLSADYRPTALASDLYDYQTVVLVVGYSPNGLKTTIRSLEEEKRRVKAICKQTKRRGIPLILLHLGGPGRLDEQTMAFFREAAPYTHYLIGLRGADYSGYLRQLAKRYGFSITLVQRIQDMKLPMNSVFR
;
A
#
# COMPACT_ATOMS: atom_id res chain seq x y z
N MET A 1 -53.06 23.65 20.99
CA MET A 1 -52.88 22.31 20.40
C MET A 1 -51.63 22.18 19.51
N MET A 2 -51.18 23.21 18.79
CA MET A 2 -50.06 23.11 17.84
C MET A 2 -48.68 22.81 18.47
N ARG A 3 -48.42 23.21 19.73
CA ARG A 3 -47.14 22.99 20.42
C ARG A 3 -46.87 21.54 20.82
N ALA A 4 -47.90 20.70 20.96
CA ALA A 4 -47.76 19.31 21.41
C ALA A 4 -47.06 18.41 20.38
N TYR A 5 -47.08 18.79 19.11
CA TYR A 5 -46.49 18.02 18.00
C TYR A 5 -45.12 18.55 17.54
N ILE A 6 -44.71 19.76 17.97
CA ILE A 6 -43.43 20.36 17.56
C ILE A 6 -42.25 19.64 18.22
N ILE A 7 -42.39 19.31 19.51
CA ILE A 7 -41.34 18.62 20.27
C ILE A 7 -41.05 17.21 19.71
N PRO A 8 -42.03 16.31 19.48
CA PRO A 8 -41.76 15.00 18.90
C PRO A 8 -41.26 15.09 17.45
N LEU A 9 -41.69 16.09 16.68
CA LEU A 9 -41.17 16.33 15.32
C LEU A 9 -39.67 16.69 15.34
N LEU A 10 -39.25 17.59 16.25
CA LEU A 10 -37.84 17.97 16.40
C LEU A 10 -36.98 16.80 16.89
N ILE A 11 -37.50 15.94 17.77
CA ILE A 11 -36.82 14.72 18.22
C ILE A 11 -36.66 13.74 17.05
N SER A 12 -37.72 13.52 16.25
CA SER A 12 -37.62 12.65 15.06
C SER A 12 -36.61 13.17 14.04
N LEU A 13 -36.58 14.48 13.80
CA LEU A 13 -35.65 15.12 12.86
C LEU A 13 -34.19 15.01 13.34
N SER A 14 -33.95 15.18 14.64
CA SER A 14 -32.61 15.02 15.22
C SER A 14 -32.16 13.54 15.22
N ILE A 15 -33.07 12.58 15.45
CA ILE A 15 -32.77 11.15 15.29
C ILE A 15 -32.40 10.84 13.83
N VAL A 16 -33.12 11.39 12.84
CA VAL A 16 -32.81 11.20 11.42
C VAL A 16 -31.45 11.80 11.06
N ILE A 17 -31.09 12.97 11.58
CA ILE A 17 -29.77 13.59 11.34
C ILE A 17 -28.64 12.76 11.96
N VAL A 18 -28.82 12.26 13.19
CA VAL A 18 -27.84 11.39 13.87
C VAL A 18 -27.72 10.05 13.13
N ALA A 19 -28.83 9.47 12.70
CA ALA A 19 -28.85 8.24 11.91
C ALA A 19 -28.18 8.44 10.54
N HIS A 20 -28.39 9.58 9.87
CA HIS A 20 -27.73 9.90 8.61
C HIS A 20 -26.20 10.02 8.78
N LYS A 21 -25.74 10.68 9.85
CA LYS A 21 -24.31 10.75 10.20
C LYS A 21 -23.73 9.39 10.59
N ALA A 22 -24.51 8.51 11.21
CA ALA A 22 -24.08 7.16 11.58
C ALA A 22 -24.10 6.17 10.40
N MET A 23 -24.99 6.37 9.43
CA MET A 23 -25.10 5.58 8.19
C MET A 23 -24.09 5.99 7.11
N GLU A 24 -23.37 7.11 7.27
CA GLU A 24 -22.10 7.28 6.59
C GLU A 24 -21.07 6.30 7.19
N ALA A 25 -21.24 5.01 6.89
CA ALA A 25 -20.16 4.04 7.01
C ALA A 25 -18.94 4.72 6.39
N PRO A 26 -17.86 4.94 7.15
CA PRO A 26 -16.90 5.92 6.70
C PRO A 26 -16.31 5.46 5.37
N LYS A 27 -16.28 6.35 4.37
CA LYS A 27 -15.77 6.05 3.02
C LYS A 27 -14.37 5.39 3.00
N TYR A 28 -13.64 5.38 4.12
CA TYR A 28 -12.40 4.62 4.30
C TYR A 28 -12.59 3.09 4.18
N LEU A 29 -13.77 2.55 4.51
CA LEU A 29 -14.00 1.10 4.42
C LEU A 29 -13.93 0.62 2.97
N MET A 30 -14.33 1.44 2.00
CA MET A 30 -14.40 1.06 0.59
C MET A 30 -13.02 0.73 -0.03
N TYR A 31 -11.96 1.37 0.49
CA TYR A 31 -10.58 1.11 0.04
C TYR A 31 -9.87 0.07 0.91
N THR A 32 -10.45 -0.29 2.06
CA THR A 32 -9.80 -1.19 3.02
C THR A 32 -10.37 -2.58 2.88
N LEU A 33 -9.55 -3.50 2.39
CA LEU A 33 -9.95 -4.89 2.22
C LEU A 33 -9.17 -5.77 3.19
N PRO A 34 -9.70 -6.95 3.58
CA PRO A 34 -8.88 -7.97 4.24
C PRO A 34 -7.90 -8.61 3.24
N ASN A 35 -8.29 -8.69 1.97
CA ASN A 35 -7.54 -9.15 0.81
C ASN A 35 -8.27 -8.75 -0.47
N LEU A 36 -7.62 -8.85 -1.63
CA LEU A 36 -8.27 -8.56 -2.90
C LEU A 36 -9.33 -9.63 -3.21
N PRO A 37 -10.53 -9.24 -3.71
CA PRO A 37 -11.58 -10.18 -4.11
C PRO A 37 -11.31 -10.83 -5.47
N THR A 38 -10.41 -10.25 -6.26
CA THR A 38 -10.02 -10.77 -7.57
C THR A 38 -8.55 -10.49 -7.79
N PRO A 39 -7.78 -11.45 -8.34
CA PRO A 39 -6.39 -11.26 -8.67
C PRO A 39 -6.20 -10.09 -9.64
N ILE A 40 -5.17 -9.30 -9.40
CA ILE A 40 -4.78 -8.18 -10.29
C ILE A 40 -3.42 -8.41 -10.93
N GLY A 41 -2.56 -9.22 -10.29
CA GLY A 41 -1.20 -9.53 -10.69
C GLY A 41 -1.07 -10.83 -11.47
N LYS A 42 0.07 -10.96 -12.13
CA LYS A 42 0.49 -12.17 -12.83
C LYS A 42 1.98 -12.40 -12.61
N GLU A 43 2.39 -13.65 -12.69
CA GLU A 43 3.79 -14.04 -12.68
C GLU A 43 4.40 -13.86 -14.09
N LYS A 44 5.68 -13.53 -14.26
CA LYS A 44 6.78 -13.44 -13.27
C LYS A 44 6.77 -12.12 -12.49
N VAL A 45 7.11 -12.18 -11.20
CA VAL A 45 7.07 -11.04 -10.27
C VAL A 45 8.46 -10.45 -10.05
N LEU A 46 8.58 -9.12 -10.10
CA LEU A 46 9.77 -8.40 -9.63
C LEU A 46 9.53 -7.88 -8.23
N ILE A 47 10.33 -8.30 -7.26
CA ILE A 47 10.40 -7.69 -5.93
C ILE A 47 11.60 -6.75 -5.93
N THR A 48 11.40 -5.48 -5.59
CA THR A 48 12.50 -4.50 -5.51
C THR A 48 12.29 -3.53 -4.35
N SER A 49 13.39 -3.00 -3.81
CA SER A 49 13.35 -2.08 -2.67
C SER A 49 13.12 -0.65 -3.13
N ALA A 50 12.42 0.15 -2.33
CA ALA A 50 12.37 1.60 -2.40
C ALA A 50 12.90 2.18 -1.09
N GLY A 51 14.18 2.59 -1.09
CA GLY A 51 14.86 3.10 0.10
C GLY A 51 15.90 2.13 0.70
N GLN A 52 16.13 0.98 0.07
CA GLN A 52 17.18 0.00 0.39
C GLN A 52 17.08 -0.60 1.80
N ASP A 53 15.88 -0.66 2.37
CA ASP A 53 15.63 -1.43 3.58
C ASP A 53 15.68 -2.96 3.32
N PRO A 54 16.24 -3.77 4.25
CA PRO A 54 16.36 -5.22 4.08
C PRO A 54 15.03 -5.97 4.09
N ASP A 55 13.91 -5.33 4.37
CA ASP A 55 12.56 -5.92 4.36
C ASP A 55 12.24 -6.68 3.05
N GLY A 56 12.89 -6.33 1.93
CA GLY A 56 12.75 -7.06 0.66
C GLY A 56 13.11 -8.54 0.72
N PHE A 57 14.04 -8.96 1.59
CA PHE A 57 14.37 -10.39 1.79
C PHE A 57 13.21 -11.15 2.46
N ILE A 58 12.50 -10.49 3.38
CA ILE A 58 11.32 -11.08 4.03
C ILE A 58 10.22 -11.28 2.98
N VAL A 59 10.01 -10.30 2.11
CA VAL A 59 9.04 -10.39 1.00
C VAL A 59 9.43 -11.48 0.00
N GLN A 60 10.72 -11.62 -0.32
CA GLN A 60 11.22 -12.72 -1.14
C GLN A 60 10.90 -14.08 -0.51
N ARG A 61 11.15 -14.24 0.80
CA ARG A 61 10.83 -15.47 1.52
C ARG A 61 9.33 -15.77 1.48
N MET A 62 8.47 -14.76 1.67
CA MET A 62 7.01 -14.90 1.55
C MET A 62 6.60 -15.35 0.14
N ALA A 63 7.19 -14.77 -0.91
CA ALA A 63 6.92 -15.19 -2.29
C ALA A 63 7.29 -16.66 -2.54
N GLN A 64 8.43 -17.10 -2.00
CA GLN A 64 8.86 -18.51 -2.08
C GLN A 64 7.91 -19.45 -1.34
N GLU A 65 7.47 -19.09 -0.12
CA GLU A 65 6.48 -19.87 0.64
C GLU A 65 5.13 -19.94 -0.06
N LEU A 66 4.80 -18.91 -0.84
CA LEU A 66 3.62 -18.88 -1.69
C LEU A 66 3.89 -19.53 -3.07
N HIS A 67 5.05 -20.13 -3.34
CA HIS A 67 5.38 -20.73 -4.63
C HIS A 67 5.17 -19.79 -5.84
N LEU A 68 5.40 -18.48 -5.66
CA LEU A 68 5.33 -17.50 -6.74
C LEU A 68 6.65 -17.49 -7.52
N SER A 69 6.58 -17.44 -8.85
CA SER A 69 7.73 -17.15 -9.70
C SER A 69 8.13 -15.69 -9.55
N ALA A 70 9.05 -15.42 -8.62
CA ALA A 70 9.48 -14.09 -8.23
C ALA A 70 11.00 -13.97 -8.13
N ASP A 71 11.54 -12.87 -8.68
CA ASP A 71 12.93 -12.49 -8.47
C ASP A 71 13.01 -11.32 -7.50
N TYR A 72 13.93 -11.39 -6.53
CA TYR A 72 14.27 -10.24 -5.70
C TYR A 72 15.51 -9.54 -6.23
N ARG A 73 15.34 -8.29 -6.65
CA ARG A 73 16.40 -7.44 -7.20
C ARG A 73 16.36 -6.08 -6.51
N PRO A 74 17.06 -5.88 -5.38
CA PRO A 74 16.93 -4.69 -4.52
C PRO A 74 17.24 -3.36 -5.24
N THR A 75 18.12 -3.41 -6.24
CA THR A 75 18.62 -2.25 -6.99
C THR A 75 18.15 -2.23 -8.44
N ALA A 76 17.07 -2.95 -8.77
CA ALA A 76 16.51 -3.02 -10.12
C ALA A 76 16.27 -1.64 -10.73
N LEU A 77 16.43 -1.55 -12.04
CA LEU A 77 16.17 -0.37 -12.85
C LEU A 77 14.86 -0.51 -13.60
N ALA A 78 14.33 0.61 -14.11
CA ALA A 78 13.14 0.58 -14.96
C ALA A 78 13.33 -0.32 -16.22
N SER A 79 14.56 -0.38 -16.76
CA SER A 79 14.90 -1.23 -17.90
C SER A 79 14.82 -2.73 -17.57
N ASP A 80 14.90 -3.12 -16.29
CA ASP A 80 14.83 -4.52 -15.87
C ASP A 80 13.41 -5.09 -15.91
N LEU A 81 12.38 -4.26 -16.11
CA LEU A 81 10.99 -4.71 -15.99
C LEU A 81 10.56 -5.64 -17.14
N TYR A 82 11.28 -5.69 -18.26
CA TYR A 82 10.85 -6.28 -19.54
C TYR A 82 10.18 -7.66 -19.46
N ASP A 83 10.65 -8.58 -18.61
CA ASP A 83 10.09 -9.94 -18.47
C ASP A 83 9.09 -10.10 -17.32
N TYR A 84 8.88 -9.07 -16.51
CA TYR A 84 8.01 -9.14 -15.34
C TYR A 84 6.59 -8.66 -15.67
N GLN A 85 5.59 -9.32 -15.09
CA GLN A 85 4.17 -9.00 -15.25
C GLN A 85 3.57 -8.32 -14.02
N THR A 86 4.30 -8.23 -12.90
CA THR A 86 3.90 -7.51 -11.69
C THR A 86 5.14 -7.03 -10.95
N VAL A 87 5.06 -5.81 -10.38
CA VAL A 87 6.11 -5.27 -9.52
C VAL A 87 5.60 -5.16 -8.09
N VAL A 88 6.33 -5.78 -7.17
CA VAL A 88 6.22 -5.59 -5.72
C VAL A 88 7.33 -4.62 -5.30
N LEU A 89 6.93 -3.41 -4.92
CA LEU A 89 7.84 -2.38 -4.42
C LEU A 89 7.79 -2.37 -2.89
N VAL A 90 8.89 -2.80 -2.27
CA VAL A 90 9.01 -2.86 -0.81
C VAL A 90 9.53 -1.53 -0.29
N VAL A 91 8.66 -0.78 0.37
CA VAL A 91 8.91 0.60 0.77
C VAL A 91 9.48 0.65 2.19
N GLY A 92 10.68 1.19 2.32
CA GLY A 92 11.36 1.40 3.59
C GLY A 92 12.72 2.05 3.34
N TYR A 93 13.01 3.14 4.04
CA TYR A 93 14.31 3.79 3.96
C TYR A 93 15.27 3.27 5.01
N SER A 94 16.46 2.85 4.57
CA SER A 94 17.58 2.51 5.44
C SER A 94 18.81 3.34 5.02
N PRO A 95 19.30 4.27 5.86
CA PRO A 95 20.54 4.99 5.59
C PRO A 95 21.73 4.06 5.39
N ASN A 96 21.79 2.97 6.17
CA ASN A 96 22.86 1.99 6.07
C ASN A 96 22.73 1.14 4.82
N GLY A 97 21.50 0.71 4.48
CA GLY A 97 21.23 -0.02 3.25
C GLY A 97 21.53 0.82 2.00
N LEU A 98 21.23 2.11 2.02
CA LEU A 98 21.56 3.00 0.90
C LEU A 98 23.07 3.17 0.72
N LYS A 99 23.84 3.28 1.81
CA LYS A 99 25.32 3.39 1.78
C LYS A 99 26.02 2.19 1.16
N THR A 100 25.41 1.00 1.16
CA THR A 100 25.98 -0.17 0.47
C THR A 100 25.75 -0.13 -1.04
N THR A 101 24.96 0.82 -1.52
CA THR A 101 24.76 1.10 -2.93
C THR A 101 25.62 2.28 -3.39
N ILE A 102 25.82 2.42 -4.69
CA ILE A 102 26.53 3.56 -5.29
C ILE A 102 25.62 4.79 -5.51
N ARG A 103 24.45 4.87 -4.86
CA ARG A 103 23.44 5.92 -5.09
C ARG A 103 23.22 6.79 -3.86
N SER A 104 23.07 8.08 -4.10
CA SER A 104 22.49 9.04 -3.17
C SER A 104 20.98 8.81 -2.98
N LEU A 105 20.41 9.45 -1.96
CA LEU A 105 18.98 9.38 -1.67
C LEU A 105 18.14 9.94 -2.82
N GLU A 106 18.59 11.02 -3.46
CA GLU A 106 17.88 11.62 -4.60
C GLU A 106 18.00 10.77 -5.87
N GLU A 107 19.12 10.07 -6.08
CA GLU A 107 19.24 9.06 -7.14
C GLU A 107 18.33 7.86 -6.89
N GLU A 108 18.19 7.44 -5.63
CA GLU A 108 17.29 6.37 -5.24
C GLU A 108 15.81 6.76 -5.47
N LYS A 109 15.41 7.98 -5.09
CA LYS A 109 14.07 8.51 -5.40
C LYS A 109 13.82 8.54 -6.91
N ARG A 110 14.79 8.99 -7.70
CA ARG A 110 14.69 8.98 -9.17
C ARG A 110 14.56 7.56 -9.73
N ARG A 111 15.29 6.58 -9.20
CA ARG A 111 15.18 5.16 -9.59
C ARG A 111 13.79 4.60 -9.32
N VAL A 112 13.28 4.81 -8.10
CA VAL A 112 11.93 4.35 -7.71
C VAL A 112 10.85 4.99 -8.58
N LYS A 113 10.95 6.31 -8.82
CA LYS A 113 10.06 7.02 -9.74
C LYS A 113 10.09 6.44 -11.15
N ALA A 114 11.27 6.10 -11.66
CA ALA A 114 11.42 5.51 -12.99
C ALA A 114 10.75 4.13 -13.07
N ILE A 115 10.88 3.28 -12.04
CA ILE A 115 10.15 2.00 -11.94
C ILE A 115 8.64 2.25 -11.97
N CYS A 116 8.11 3.15 -11.14
CA CYS A 116 6.67 3.44 -11.06
C CYS A 116 6.10 3.96 -12.39
N LYS A 117 6.85 4.83 -13.08
CA LYS A 117 6.45 5.29 -14.42
C LYS A 117 6.45 4.14 -15.44
N GLN A 118 7.41 3.23 -15.33
CA GLN A 118 7.53 2.11 -16.26
C GLN A 118 6.46 1.05 -16.04
N THR A 119 6.03 0.79 -14.79
CA THR A 119 4.89 -0.10 -14.54
C THR A 119 3.63 0.44 -15.20
N LYS A 120 3.35 1.74 -15.04
CA LYS A 120 2.23 2.42 -15.71
C LYS A 120 2.33 2.36 -17.23
N ARG A 121 3.51 2.64 -17.80
CA ARG A 121 3.73 2.56 -19.26
C ARG A 121 3.48 1.17 -19.83
N ARG A 122 3.82 0.13 -19.09
CA ARG A 122 3.61 -1.27 -19.48
C ARG A 122 2.23 -1.82 -19.13
N GLY A 123 1.43 -1.06 -18.37
CA GLY A 123 0.13 -1.53 -17.89
C GLY A 123 0.23 -2.72 -16.93
N ILE A 124 1.34 -2.86 -16.20
CA ILE A 124 1.51 -3.93 -15.20
C ILE A 124 1.21 -3.41 -13.79
N PRO A 125 0.64 -4.23 -12.90
CA PRO A 125 0.33 -3.82 -11.53
C PRO A 125 1.58 -3.47 -10.72
N LEU A 126 1.42 -2.42 -9.91
CA LEU A 126 2.38 -2.03 -8.88
C LEU A 126 1.75 -2.25 -7.51
N ILE A 127 2.36 -3.12 -6.73
CA ILE A 127 1.94 -3.48 -5.37
C ILE A 127 2.95 -2.89 -4.39
N LEU A 128 2.49 -2.06 -3.46
CA LEU A 128 3.33 -1.57 -2.38
C LEU A 128 3.28 -2.52 -1.19
N LEU A 129 4.44 -2.92 -0.68
CA LEU A 129 4.56 -3.60 0.60
C LEU A 129 5.35 -2.75 1.57
N HIS A 130 4.88 -2.64 2.81
CA HIS A 130 5.62 -1.97 3.88
C HIS A 130 5.55 -2.80 5.16
N LEU A 131 6.72 -3.28 5.58
CA LEU A 131 6.89 -4.12 6.76
C LEU A 131 7.30 -3.30 7.99
N GLY A 132 7.47 -1.98 7.84
CA GLY A 132 7.76 -1.08 8.94
C GLY A 132 6.64 -1.07 9.99
N GLY A 133 7.03 -1.30 11.24
CA GLY A 133 6.16 -1.10 12.39
C GLY A 133 5.91 0.39 12.68
N PRO A 134 5.12 0.71 13.72
CA PRO A 134 4.78 2.09 14.09
C PRO A 134 5.98 3.05 14.26
N GLY A 135 7.18 2.54 14.53
CA GLY A 135 8.41 3.33 14.70
C GLY A 135 9.24 3.60 13.44
N ARG A 136 8.87 3.10 12.25
CA ARG A 136 9.64 3.26 10.99
C ARG A 136 8.95 4.18 10.00
N LEU A 137 8.59 5.38 10.48
CA LEU A 137 7.85 6.41 9.73
C LEU A 137 8.69 7.68 9.55
N ASP A 138 9.96 7.50 9.22
CA ASP A 138 10.81 8.63 8.88
C ASP A 138 10.31 9.32 7.60
N GLU A 139 10.66 10.60 7.47
CA GLU A 139 10.25 11.43 6.34
C GLU A 139 10.62 10.83 4.98
N GLN A 140 11.74 10.11 4.90
CA GLN A 140 12.25 9.55 3.64
C GLN A 140 11.44 8.32 3.22
N THR A 141 11.09 7.43 4.16
CA THR A 141 10.12 6.35 3.90
C THR A 141 8.79 6.93 3.39
N MET A 142 8.30 8.02 4.01
CA MET A 142 7.07 8.68 3.56
C MET A 142 7.20 9.34 2.18
N ALA A 143 8.39 9.83 1.82
CA ALA A 143 8.67 10.38 0.50
C ALA A 143 8.54 9.31 -0.60
N PHE A 144 9.03 8.08 -0.35
CA PHE A 144 8.85 6.96 -1.28
C PHE A 144 7.38 6.58 -1.47
N PHE A 145 6.58 6.57 -0.39
CA PHE A 145 5.13 6.38 -0.51
C PHE A 145 4.47 7.44 -1.39
N ARG A 146 4.77 8.73 -1.18
CA ARG A 146 4.19 9.81 -1.99
C ARG A 146 4.56 9.70 -3.46
N GLU A 147 5.80 9.29 -3.76
CA GLU A 147 6.26 9.11 -5.14
C GLU A 147 5.57 7.91 -5.82
N ALA A 148 5.35 6.82 -5.11
CA ALA A 148 4.78 5.60 -5.67
C ALA A 148 3.24 5.55 -5.67
N ALA A 149 2.58 6.24 -4.75
CA ALA A 149 1.13 6.23 -4.57
C ALA A 149 0.31 6.51 -5.85
N PRO A 150 0.66 7.47 -6.73
CA PRO A 150 -0.09 7.73 -7.97
C PRO A 150 -0.09 6.59 -8.98
N TYR A 151 0.79 5.60 -8.81
CA TYR A 151 0.96 4.45 -9.71
C TYR A 151 0.54 3.13 -9.06
N THR A 152 0.17 3.17 -7.78
CA THR A 152 -0.11 2.00 -6.96
C THR A 152 -1.49 1.44 -7.27
N HIS A 153 -1.60 0.12 -7.33
CA HIS A 153 -2.89 -0.57 -7.49
C HIS A 153 -3.36 -1.20 -6.18
N TYR A 154 -2.41 -1.62 -5.34
CA TYR A 154 -2.69 -2.22 -4.04
C TYR A 154 -1.55 -1.97 -3.05
N LEU A 155 -1.90 -1.74 -1.79
CA LEU A 155 -0.96 -1.59 -0.68
C LEU A 155 -1.21 -2.66 0.38
N ILE A 156 -0.15 -3.32 0.82
CA ILE A 156 -0.15 -4.21 1.97
C ILE A 156 0.81 -3.62 3.02
N GLY A 157 0.31 -3.40 4.23
CA GLY A 157 1.10 -2.84 5.32
C GLY A 157 0.76 -3.46 6.66
N LEU A 158 1.60 -3.19 7.66
CA LEU A 158 1.25 -3.45 9.05
C LEU A 158 0.21 -2.42 9.54
N ARG A 159 -0.53 -2.80 10.57
CA ARG A 159 -1.45 -1.91 11.29
C ARG A 159 -0.69 -1.20 12.38
N GLY A 160 -0.80 0.12 12.44
CA GLY A 160 -0.25 0.95 13.52
C GLY A 160 -1.07 2.21 13.75
N ALA A 161 -1.16 2.65 15.00
CA ALA A 161 -2.05 3.74 15.43
C ALA A 161 -1.85 5.04 14.62
N ASP A 162 -0.59 5.44 14.39
CA ASP A 162 -0.29 6.75 13.82
C ASP A 162 -0.31 6.79 12.28
N TYR A 163 0.12 5.72 11.61
CA TYR A 163 0.29 5.75 10.14
C TYR A 163 -0.81 5.05 9.33
N SER A 164 -1.63 4.21 9.97
CA SER A 164 -2.75 3.58 9.27
C SER A 164 -3.67 4.64 8.65
N GLY A 165 -3.86 5.77 9.34
CA GLY A 165 -4.63 6.90 8.83
C GLY A 165 -3.99 7.54 7.59
N TYR A 166 -2.68 7.73 7.60
CA TYR A 166 -1.93 8.27 6.47
C TYR A 166 -2.02 7.37 5.23
N LEU A 167 -1.75 6.07 5.38
CA LEU A 167 -1.82 5.13 4.25
C LEU A 167 -3.23 5.02 3.67
N ARG A 168 -4.26 5.03 4.53
CA ARG A 168 -5.67 5.09 4.08
C ARG A 168 -5.99 6.38 3.35
N GLN A 169 -5.42 7.51 3.78
CA GLN A 169 -5.60 8.79 3.09
C GLN A 169 -4.94 8.77 1.71
N LEU A 170 -3.74 8.20 1.57
CA LEU A 170 -3.10 8.00 0.27
C LEU A 170 -3.94 7.09 -0.63
N ALA A 171 -4.40 5.95 -0.11
CA ALA A 171 -5.27 5.02 -0.81
C ALA A 171 -6.52 5.71 -1.36
N LYS A 172 -7.21 6.49 -0.51
CA LYS A 172 -8.36 7.29 -0.91
C LYS A 172 -8.00 8.35 -1.96
N ARG A 173 -6.90 9.06 -1.78
CA ARG A 173 -6.47 10.16 -2.68
C ARG A 173 -6.18 9.66 -4.09
N TYR A 174 -5.51 8.51 -4.20
CA TYR A 174 -5.05 7.98 -5.48
C TYR A 174 -5.90 6.81 -6.02
N GLY A 175 -6.90 6.36 -5.25
CA GLY A 175 -7.90 5.40 -5.70
C GLY A 175 -7.45 3.94 -5.70
N PHE A 176 -6.54 3.55 -4.80
CA PHE A 176 -6.04 2.17 -4.71
C PHE A 176 -6.55 1.44 -3.47
N SER A 177 -6.60 0.11 -3.52
CA SER A 177 -7.02 -0.71 -2.37
C SER A 177 -5.88 -0.89 -1.37
N ILE A 178 -6.20 -1.06 -0.09
CA ILE A 178 -5.22 -1.22 0.99
C ILE A 178 -5.65 -2.30 1.96
N THR A 179 -4.69 -3.11 2.41
CA THR A 179 -4.86 -4.09 3.48
C THR A 179 -3.84 -3.84 4.58
N LEU A 180 -4.32 -3.68 5.82
CA LEU A 180 -3.48 -3.48 7.00
C LEU A 180 -3.62 -4.64 7.99
N VAL A 181 -2.55 -5.42 8.13
CA VAL A 181 -2.50 -6.64 8.94
C VAL A 181 -1.78 -6.41 10.28
N GLN A 182 -2.01 -7.28 11.27
CA GLN A 182 -1.40 -7.10 12.59
C GLN A 182 0.06 -7.57 12.64
N ARG A 183 0.39 -8.65 11.92
CA ARG A 183 1.74 -9.24 11.93
C ARG A 183 2.25 -9.47 10.52
N ILE A 184 3.57 -9.52 10.37
CA ILE A 184 4.22 -9.74 9.06
C ILE A 184 3.73 -11.04 8.42
N GLN A 185 3.56 -12.11 9.20
CA GLN A 185 3.11 -13.41 8.70
C GLN A 185 1.72 -13.34 8.06
N ASP A 186 0.86 -12.45 8.57
CA ASP A 186 -0.50 -12.26 8.09
C ASP A 186 -0.52 -11.56 6.71
N MET A 187 0.60 -10.98 6.25
CA MET A 187 0.73 -10.38 4.91
C MET A 187 0.70 -11.41 3.78
N LYS A 188 0.96 -12.69 4.07
CA LYS A 188 0.94 -13.76 3.06
C LYS A 188 -0.42 -13.90 2.39
N LEU A 189 -1.49 -13.78 3.16
CA LEU A 189 -2.86 -13.88 2.65
C LEU A 189 -3.18 -12.77 1.63
N PRO A 190 -3.04 -11.46 1.95
CA PRO A 190 -3.27 -10.41 0.97
C PRO A 190 -2.24 -10.43 -0.17
N MET A 191 -0.99 -10.86 0.07
CA MET A 191 -0.01 -11.01 -1.01
C MET A 191 -0.41 -12.12 -1.99
N ASN A 192 -0.91 -13.25 -1.49
CA ASN A 192 -1.40 -14.33 -2.33
C ASN A 192 -2.61 -13.89 -3.17
N SER A 193 -3.52 -13.10 -2.58
CA SER A 193 -4.71 -12.57 -3.27
C SER A 193 -4.41 -11.65 -4.45
N VAL A 194 -3.18 -11.15 -4.56
CA VAL A 194 -2.75 -10.42 -5.77
C VAL A 194 -2.76 -11.34 -6.99
N PHE A 195 -2.48 -12.63 -6.82
CA PHE A 195 -2.23 -13.58 -7.91
C PHE A 195 -3.31 -14.68 -8.03
N ARG A 196 -4.01 -15.02 -6.95
CA ARG A 196 -5.06 -16.07 -6.92
C ARG A 196 -5.97 -15.97 -5.71
#